data_AF-A0A7X8FWS3-F1
#
_entry.id   AF-A0A7X8FWS3-F1
#
_cell.length_a   1.000
_cell.length_b   1.000
_cell.length_c   1.000
_cell.angle_alpha   90.00
_cell.angle_beta   90.00
_cell.angle_gamma   90.00
#
_symmetry.space_group_name_H-M   'P 1'
#
loop_
_entity.id
_entity.type
_entity.pdbx_description
1 polymer ?
#
loop_
_entity_poly.entity_id
_entity_poly.type
_entity_poly.pdbx_seq_one_letter_code
_entity_poly.pdbx_strand_id
1 'polypeptide(L)'
;MAAGEKKSILKLPLKIILTQEGSTFFIRQNKKLLKFKLADNVEEYGIFLDEFTPATIQRLLLIDYISKIETSKPEFISSRQETMDLSKLIVYSVLYRQYDAYIFNKILSSDVIKRWNRLNPANIIDEKTHINENFLRNVLKKNEKLISEAKQEILSPLYTFINKNTSLLPEEKNIQLLLSEKFMNNLRPFTWFIITKFKDADGFENILRTIRSSLTEYMDKAKIAEYISLMLMELVVNAENTNLRKEVKNMYKGSVDPNTVMFDPNIRKKVIAELERKHEVVFVSWKLGGGSTSIGTQGKLQIVVYNKDDQSETVRESINDKKNADLKKKSLIDFYREIPEGDEDTSLGMYYLSYLSEACEKVNVRFESNANQFRDSDLTVINLSFIF
;
A
#
# COMPACT_ATOMS: atom_id res chain seq x y z
N MET A 1 -18.69 -3.07 -16.20
CA MET A 1 -18.32 -4.16 -15.28
C MET A 1 -19.17 -4.01 -14.03
N ALA A 2 -19.90 -5.04 -13.64
CA ALA A 2 -20.87 -4.97 -12.54
C ALA A 2 -20.17 -4.55 -11.24
N ALA A 3 -20.74 -3.56 -10.55
CA ALA A 3 -20.35 -3.18 -9.20
C ALA A 3 -20.68 -4.34 -8.25
N GLY A 4 -19.73 -5.27 -8.09
CA GLY A 4 -19.81 -6.31 -7.08
C GLY A 4 -19.96 -5.66 -5.70
N GLU A 5 -20.88 -6.18 -4.89
CA GLU A 5 -21.02 -5.76 -3.49
C GLU A 5 -19.65 -5.78 -2.82
N LYS A 6 -19.20 -4.62 -2.32
CA LYS A 6 -17.97 -4.54 -1.53
C LYS A 6 -18.17 -5.39 -0.28
N LYS A 7 -17.51 -6.55 -0.22
CA LYS A 7 -17.54 -7.42 0.96
C LYS A 7 -17.08 -6.62 2.17
N SER A 8 -17.89 -6.61 3.22
CA SER A 8 -17.57 -5.95 4.49
C SER A 8 -16.37 -6.60 5.20
N ILE A 9 -16.12 -7.88 4.90
CA ILE A 9 -15.05 -8.71 5.44
C ILE A 9 -14.30 -9.36 4.27
N LEU A 10 -12.98 -9.21 4.25
CA LEU A 10 -12.09 -9.86 3.29
C LEU A 10 -11.59 -11.17 3.90
N LYS A 11 -11.70 -12.26 3.13
CA LYS A 11 -11.24 -13.59 3.49
C LYS A 11 -9.89 -13.86 2.84
N LEU A 12 -8.84 -13.34 3.46
CA LEU A 12 -7.47 -13.47 3.01
C LEU A 12 -6.58 -13.57 4.26
N PRO A 13 -5.84 -14.69 4.45
CA PRO A 13 -5.02 -14.87 5.64
C PRO A 13 -3.86 -13.89 5.65
N LEU A 14 -3.74 -13.11 6.71
CA LEU A 14 -2.70 -12.09 6.89
C LEU A 14 -1.84 -12.37 8.11
N LYS A 15 -0.52 -12.34 7.91
CA LYS A 15 0.45 -12.06 8.97
C LYS A 15 0.70 -10.56 8.99
N ILE A 16 0.36 -9.90 10.10
CA ILE A 16 0.56 -8.46 10.28
C ILE A 16 1.67 -8.26 11.28
N ILE A 17 2.77 -7.69 10.81
CA ILE A 17 3.92 -7.32 11.63
C ILE A 17 3.74 -5.91 12.15
N LEU A 18 4.00 -5.76 13.45
CA LEU A 18 3.74 -4.51 14.15
C LEU A 18 5.01 -3.68 14.27
N THR A 19 4.83 -2.35 14.29
CA THR A 19 5.86 -1.43 14.76
C THR A 19 6.07 -1.58 16.27
N GLN A 20 7.03 -0.85 16.83
CA GLN A 20 7.27 -0.85 18.28
C GLN A 20 6.07 -0.25 19.04
N GLU A 21 5.50 0.82 18.50
CA GLU A 21 4.29 1.47 19.01
C GLU A 21 3.08 0.54 18.91
N GLY A 22 2.90 -0.13 17.76
CA GLY A 22 1.84 -1.12 17.56
C GLY A 22 1.96 -2.27 18.55
N SER A 23 3.15 -2.85 18.70
CA SER A 23 3.42 -3.93 19.66
C SER A 23 3.07 -3.52 21.09
N THR A 24 3.51 -2.33 21.49
CA THR A 24 3.21 -1.78 22.83
C THR A 24 1.71 -1.62 23.06
N PHE A 25 0.97 -1.13 22.04
CA PHE A 25 -0.48 -1.00 22.12
C PHE A 25 -1.16 -2.36 22.35
N PHE A 26 -0.84 -3.38 21.55
CA PHE A 26 -1.46 -4.69 21.67
C PHE A 26 -1.10 -5.40 22.99
N ILE A 27 0.14 -5.28 23.45
CA ILE A 27 0.58 -5.82 24.74
C ILE A 27 -0.21 -5.17 25.89
N ARG A 28 -0.39 -3.85 25.87
CA ARG A 28 -1.20 -3.13 26.88
C ARG A 28 -2.67 -3.56 26.89
N GLN A 29 -3.18 -4.06 25.76
CA GLN A 29 -4.53 -4.62 25.63
C GLN A 29 -4.57 -6.12 25.98
N ASN A 30 -3.53 -6.66 26.62
CA ASN A 30 -3.38 -8.08 26.97
C ASN A 30 -3.51 -9.03 25.75
N LYS A 31 -3.11 -8.58 24.55
CA LYS A 31 -3.05 -9.42 23.37
C LYS A 31 -1.66 -10.02 23.22
N LYS A 32 -1.59 -11.35 23.18
CA LYS A 32 -0.34 -12.09 22.94
C LYS A 32 0.06 -11.93 21.48
N LEU A 33 1.29 -11.48 21.25
CA LEU A 33 1.86 -11.40 19.92
C LEU A 33 2.39 -12.78 19.49
N LEU A 34 2.17 -13.11 18.23
CA LEU A 34 2.72 -14.30 17.60
C LEU A 34 4.11 -13.97 17.08
N LYS A 35 5.02 -14.93 17.21
CA LYS A 35 6.34 -14.89 16.58
C LYS A 35 6.21 -15.56 15.22
N PHE A 36 6.41 -14.80 14.16
CA PHE A 36 6.42 -15.32 12.80
C PHE A 36 7.85 -15.48 12.33
N LYS A 37 8.14 -16.62 11.72
CA LYS A 37 9.24 -16.72 10.78
C LYS A 37 8.68 -16.32 9.42
N LEU A 38 9.12 -15.17 8.93
CA LEU A 38 8.76 -14.69 7.59
C LEU A 38 9.67 -15.35 6.56
N ALA A 39 9.29 -15.30 5.29
CA ALA A 39 10.09 -15.99 4.29
C ALA A 39 11.39 -15.26 3.92
N ASP A 40 11.60 -14.03 4.39
CA ASP A 40 12.94 -13.41 4.41
C ASP A 40 13.84 -14.00 5.52
N ASN A 41 13.38 -15.08 6.17
CA ASN A 41 14.01 -15.78 7.29
C ASN A 41 14.22 -14.87 8.52
N VAL A 42 13.48 -13.76 8.60
CA VAL A 42 13.48 -12.87 9.76
C VAL A 42 12.35 -13.27 10.70
N GLU A 43 12.69 -13.36 11.98
CA GLU A 43 11.70 -13.54 13.02
C GLU A 43 11.14 -12.19 13.45
N GLU A 44 9.85 -11.98 13.23
CA GLU A 44 9.16 -10.74 13.60
C GLU A 44 7.91 -11.04 14.44
N TYR A 45 7.49 -10.07 15.24
CA TYR A 45 6.32 -10.20 16.10
C TYR A 45 5.10 -9.52 15.50
N GLY A 46 3.95 -10.16 15.63
CA GLY A 46 2.74 -9.65 15.01
C GLY A 46 1.46 -10.35 15.43
N ILE A 47 0.42 -10.17 14.61
CA ILE A 47 -0.88 -10.80 14.73
C ILE A 47 -1.23 -11.55 13.44
N PHE A 48 -1.95 -12.66 13.57
CA PHE A 48 -2.48 -13.42 12.44
C PHE A 48 -3.98 -13.19 12.35
N LEU A 49 -4.50 -13.00 11.13
CA LEU A 49 -5.92 -12.83 10.85
C LEU A 49 -6.32 -13.71 9.67
N ASP A 50 -7.27 -14.64 9.85
CA ASP A 50 -7.85 -15.41 8.74
C ASP A 50 -8.78 -14.57 7.85
N GLU A 51 -9.47 -13.63 8.48
CA GLU A 51 -10.35 -12.66 7.83
C GLU A 51 -10.28 -11.31 8.56
N PHE A 52 -10.57 -10.23 7.84
CA PHE A 52 -10.48 -8.88 8.41
C PHE A 52 -11.44 -7.90 7.76
N THR A 53 -11.77 -6.84 8.50
CA THR A 53 -12.47 -5.67 7.96
C THR A 53 -11.45 -4.66 7.43
N PRO A 54 -11.58 -4.18 6.18
CA PRO A 54 -10.64 -3.21 5.60
C PRO A 54 -10.44 -1.96 6.46
N ALA A 55 -11.51 -1.48 7.11
CA ALA A 55 -11.45 -0.31 7.98
C ALA A 55 -10.50 -0.50 9.18
N THR A 56 -10.42 -1.71 9.73
CA THR A 56 -9.52 -2.01 10.86
C THR A 56 -8.06 -1.96 10.43
N ILE A 57 -7.73 -2.59 9.30
CA ILE A 57 -6.37 -2.58 8.76
C ILE A 57 -5.96 -1.16 8.38
N GLN A 58 -6.82 -0.43 7.67
CA GLN A 58 -6.56 0.97 7.33
C GLN A 58 -6.31 1.83 8.57
N ARG A 59 -7.11 1.69 9.62
CA ARG A 59 -6.90 2.44 10.86
C ARG A 59 -5.51 2.16 11.45
N LEU A 60 -5.10 0.89 11.51
CA LEU A 60 -3.80 0.49 12.04
C LEU A 60 -2.63 1.01 11.16
N LEU A 61 -2.81 1.02 9.84
CA LEU A 61 -1.85 1.62 8.89
C LEU A 61 -1.70 3.13 9.10
N LEU A 62 -2.82 3.85 9.25
CA LEU A 62 -2.87 5.30 9.41
C LEU A 62 -2.19 5.78 10.70
N ILE A 63 -2.30 5.01 11.79
CA ILE A 63 -1.65 5.30 13.08
C ILE A 63 -0.26 4.67 13.22
N ASP A 64 0.31 4.16 12.12
CA ASP A 64 1.68 3.62 12.06
C ASP A 64 1.92 2.41 12.98
N TYR A 65 0.91 1.55 13.17
CA TYR A 65 1.04 0.35 14.00
C TYR A 65 1.53 -0.88 13.23
N ILE A 66 1.49 -0.82 11.90
CA ILE A 66 1.85 -1.93 11.01
C ILE A 66 3.11 -1.55 10.23
N SER A 67 4.14 -2.40 10.30
CA SER A 67 5.38 -2.26 9.54
C SER A 67 5.42 -3.14 8.28
N LYS A 68 4.78 -4.31 8.33
CA LYS A 68 4.74 -5.27 7.22
C LYS A 68 3.44 -6.07 7.26
N ILE A 69 2.90 -6.41 6.09
CA ILE A 69 1.79 -7.34 5.91
C ILE A 69 2.28 -8.43 4.96
N GLU A 70 2.06 -9.70 5.31
CA GLU A 70 2.37 -10.85 4.46
C GLU A 70 1.14 -11.74 4.32
N THR A 71 0.93 -12.26 3.11
CA THR A 71 -0.07 -13.29 2.82
C THR A 71 0.55 -14.36 1.93
N SER A 72 0.03 -15.58 2.00
CA SER A 72 0.55 -16.70 1.22
C SER A 72 -0.56 -17.68 0.88
N LYS A 73 -0.60 -18.13 -0.37
CA LYS A 73 -1.56 -19.13 -0.84
C LYS A 73 -0.95 -20.01 -1.93
N PRO A 74 -1.37 -21.27 -2.07
CA PRO A 74 -1.04 -22.07 -3.25
C PRO A 74 -1.69 -21.48 -4.51
N GLU A 75 -2.79 -20.74 -4.35
CA GLU A 75 -3.56 -20.12 -5.42
C GLU A 75 -4.18 -18.79 -4.96
N PHE A 76 -3.88 -17.71 -5.67
CA PHE A 76 -4.43 -16.38 -5.45
C PHE A 76 -5.57 -16.02 -6.40
N ILE A 77 -5.74 -16.71 -7.53
CA ILE A 77 -6.85 -16.39 -8.45
C ILE A 77 -8.22 -16.47 -7.74
N SER A 78 -8.38 -17.41 -6.79
CA SER A 78 -9.58 -17.55 -5.94
C SER A 78 -9.78 -16.41 -4.93
N SER A 79 -8.77 -15.58 -4.68
CA SER A 79 -8.82 -14.39 -3.82
C SER A 79 -8.28 -13.15 -4.53
N ARG A 80 -8.46 -13.07 -5.86
CA ARG A 80 -7.94 -11.99 -6.70
C ARG A 80 -8.44 -10.63 -6.23
N GLN A 81 -9.75 -10.51 -6.01
CA GLN A 81 -10.35 -9.23 -5.60
C GLN A 81 -9.87 -8.82 -4.21
N GLU A 82 -9.85 -9.75 -3.24
CA GLU A 82 -9.38 -9.48 -1.88
C GLU A 82 -7.91 -9.02 -1.85
N THR A 83 -7.06 -9.62 -2.70
CA THR A 83 -5.64 -9.27 -2.81
C THR A 83 -5.45 -7.89 -3.44
N MET A 84 -6.20 -7.58 -4.50
CA MET A 84 -6.19 -6.26 -5.12
C MET A 84 -6.71 -5.18 -4.17
N ASP A 85 -7.80 -5.45 -3.46
CA ASP A 85 -8.42 -4.52 -2.51
C ASP A 85 -7.48 -4.23 -1.33
N LEU A 86 -6.78 -5.24 -0.81
CA LEU A 86 -5.75 -5.05 0.21
C LEU A 86 -4.60 -4.18 -0.31
N SER A 87 -4.09 -4.47 -1.52
CA SER A 87 -3.00 -3.69 -2.11
C SER A 87 -3.39 -2.22 -2.29
N LYS A 88 -4.59 -1.94 -2.82
CA LYS A 88 -5.14 -0.58 -2.94
C LYS A 88 -5.30 0.09 -1.57
N LEU A 89 -5.85 -0.63 -0.57
CA LEU A 89 -6.02 -0.13 0.78
C LEU A 89 -4.70 0.34 1.40
N ILE A 90 -3.63 -0.44 1.20
CA ILE A 90 -2.29 -0.12 1.67
C ILE A 90 -1.77 1.14 0.98
N VAL A 91 -1.83 1.21 -0.35
CA VAL A 91 -1.38 2.38 -1.12
C VAL A 91 -2.14 3.65 -0.70
N TYR A 92 -3.47 3.58 -0.59
CA TYR A 92 -4.27 4.72 -0.11
C TYR A 92 -3.87 5.16 1.30
N SER A 93 -3.59 4.21 2.20
CA SER A 93 -3.18 4.53 3.57
C SER A 93 -1.82 5.22 3.62
N VAL A 94 -0.87 4.82 2.75
CA VAL A 94 0.42 5.51 2.58
C VAL A 94 0.21 6.95 2.09
N LEU A 95 -0.62 7.12 1.05
CA LEU A 95 -0.93 8.43 0.48
C LEU A 95 -1.63 9.37 1.48
N TYR A 96 -2.59 8.86 2.26
CA TYR A 96 -3.27 9.66 3.29
C TYR A 96 -2.31 10.16 4.36
N ARG A 97 -1.39 9.29 4.83
CA ARG A 97 -0.37 9.68 5.81
C ARG A 97 0.60 10.72 5.27
N GLN A 98 1.07 10.53 4.04
CA GLN A 98 1.95 11.50 3.40
C GLN A 98 1.26 12.84 3.19
N TYR A 99 0.02 12.84 2.70
CA TYR A 99 -0.75 14.05 2.51
C TYR A 99 -0.93 14.81 3.83
N ASP A 100 -1.33 14.12 4.90
CA ASP A 100 -1.43 14.72 6.23
C ASP A 100 -0.11 15.34 6.71
N ALA A 101 1.00 14.59 6.62
CA ALA A 101 2.31 15.08 7.03
C ALA A 101 2.75 16.29 6.20
N TYR A 102 2.58 16.23 4.87
CA TYR A 102 2.93 17.30 3.96
C TYR A 102 2.13 18.58 4.26
N ILE A 103 0.80 18.47 4.39
CA ILE A 103 -0.07 19.59 4.70
C ILE A 103 0.28 20.20 6.05
N PHE A 104 0.49 19.37 7.07
CA PHE A 104 0.86 19.85 8.40
C PHE A 104 2.15 20.66 8.36
N ASN A 105 3.20 20.15 7.69
CA ASN A 105 4.48 20.85 7.56
C ASN A 105 4.36 22.16 6.79
N LYS A 106 3.56 22.19 5.72
CA LYS A 106 3.31 23.42 4.95
C LYS A 106 2.55 24.47 5.77
N ILE A 107 1.58 24.05 6.57
CA ILE A 107 0.82 24.95 7.45
C ILE A 107 1.73 25.54 8.53
N LEU A 108 2.54 24.72 9.20
CA LEU A 108 3.50 25.21 10.20
C LEU A 108 4.53 26.18 9.60
N SER A 109 4.90 25.97 8.34
CA SER A 109 5.83 26.83 7.61
C SER A 109 5.18 28.09 7.02
N SER A 110 3.86 28.26 7.14
CA SER A 110 3.13 29.40 6.60
C SER A 110 3.44 30.70 7.34
N ASP A 111 3.25 31.83 6.66
CA ASP A 111 3.45 33.15 7.27
C ASP A 111 2.51 33.41 8.44
N VAL A 112 1.31 32.83 8.42
CA VAL A 112 0.32 32.91 9.51
C VAL A 112 0.92 32.35 10.80
N ILE A 113 1.46 31.13 10.76
CA ILE A 113 2.07 30.48 11.92
C ILE A 113 3.38 31.15 12.32
N LYS A 114 4.21 31.52 11.36
CA LYS A 114 5.46 32.26 11.64
C LYS A 114 5.19 33.59 12.36
N ARG A 115 4.18 34.36 11.94
CA ARG A 115 3.78 35.61 12.60
C ARG A 115 3.22 35.33 14.00
N TRP A 116 2.35 34.33 14.14
CA TRP A 116 1.84 33.93 15.45
C TRP A 116 2.96 33.60 16.44
N ASN A 117 3.93 32.76 16.01
CA ASN A 117 5.05 32.34 16.85
C ASN A 117 5.95 33.51 17.26
N ARG A 118 6.14 34.51 16.37
CA ARG A 118 6.89 35.75 16.71
C ARG A 118 6.18 36.57 17.78
N LEU A 119 4.85 36.66 17.71
CA LEU A 119 4.05 37.43 18.67
C LEU A 119 3.80 36.66 19.99
N ASN A 120 3.90 35.32 19.97
CA ASN A 120 3.58 34.45 21.09
C ASN A 120 4.73 33.48 21.41
N PRO A 121 5.92 33.96 21.82
CA PRO A 121 7.09 33.13 22.03
C PRO A 121 6.92 32.08 23.15
N ALA A 122 6.02 32.30 24.11
CA ALA A 122 5.70 31.33 25.16
C ALA A 122 4.76 30.20 24.69
N ASN A 123 4.07 30.38 23.56
CA ASN A 123 3.04 29.47 23.04
C ASN A 123 3.25 29.20 21.54
N ILE A 124 4.48 28.81 21.20
CA ILE A 124 4.88 28.47 19.82
C ILE A 124 4.09 27.25 19.34
N ILE A 125 3.70 27.29 18.06
CA ILE A 125 3.11 26.18 17.32
C ILE A 125 4.16 25.66 16.33
N ASP A 126 4.58 24.42 16.55
CA ASP A 126 5.57 23.69 15.77
C ASP A 126 5.28 22.17 15.76
N GLU A 127 6.19 21.38 15.20
CA GLU A 127 6.07 19.92 15.13
C GLU A 127 6.10 19.23 16.51
N LYS A 128 6.67 19.88 17.52
CA LYS A 128 6.82 19.36 18.89
C LYS A 128 5.66 19.78 19.80
N THR A 129 4.73 20.57 19.28
CA THR A 129 3.60 21.09 20.05
C THR A 129 2.66 19.95 20.42
N HIS A 130 2.66 19.60 21.71
CA HIS A 130 1.74 18.63 22.28
C HIS A 130 0.48 19.34 22.79
N ILE A 131 -0.66 19.06 22.17
CA ILE A 131 -1.96 19.54 22.64
C ILE A 131 -2.66 18.44 23.41
N ASN A 132 -3.26 18.79 24.55
CA ASN A 132 -4.11 17.87 25.30
C ASN A 132 -5.26 17.36 24.41
N GLU A 133 -5.36 16.04 24.26
CA GLU A 133 -6.35 15.37 23.40
C GLU A 133 -7.81 15.72 23.75
N ASN A 134 -8.15 15.81 25.04
CA ASN A 134 -9.50 16.13 25.46
C ASN A 134 -9.85 17.58 25.14
N PHE A 135 -8.90 18.50 25.37
CA PHE A 135 -9.06 19.90 24.97
C PHE A 135 -9.25 20.02 23.45
N LEU A 136 -8.39 19.37 22.66
CA LEU A 136 -8.44 19.40 21.21
C LEU A 136 -9.79 18.90 20.69
N ARG A 137 -10.27 17.74 21.17
CA ARG A 137 -11.59 17.20 20.81
C ARG A 137 -12.72 18.16 21.14
N ASN A 138 -12.68 18.79 22.32
CA ASN A 138 -13.71 19.74 22.74
C ASN A 138 -13.72 21.00 21.84
N VAL A 139 -12.57 21.52 21.47
CA VAL A 139 -12.47 22.67 20.56
C VAL A 139 -12.99 22.31 19.17
N LEU A 140 -12.56 21.16 18.62
CA LEU A 140 -13.00 20.73 17.29
C LEU A 140 -14.51 20.47 17.24
N LYS A 141 -15.08 19.88 18.30
CA LYS A 141 -16.53 19.68 18.42
C LYS A 141 -17.29 21.02 18.45
N LYS A 142 -16.78 22.02 19.18
CA LYS A 142 -17.38 23.37 19.18
C LYS A 142 -17.28 24.06 17.81
N ASN A 143 -16.22 23.77 17.06
CA ASN A 143 -15.94 24.36 15.77
C ASN A 143 -16.41 23.50 14.57
N GLU A 144 -17.25 22.49 14.78
CA GLU A 144 -17.66 21.55 13.74
C GLU A 144 -18.23 22.23 12.49
N LYS A 145 -19.05 23.27 12.68
CA LYS A 145 -19.60 24.09 11.59
C LYS A 145 -18.50 24.79 10.78
N LEU A 146 -17.53 25.42 11.46
CA LEU A 146 -16.39 26.09 10.81
C LEU A 146 -15.52 25.10 10.05
N ILE A 147 -15.33 23.88 10.59
CA ILE A 147 -14.59 22.81 9.90
C ILE A 147 -15.33 22.40 8.63
N SER A 148 -16.66 22.25 8.70
CA SER A 148 -17.49 21.92 7.54
C SER A 148 -17.42 23.01 6.46
N GLU A 149 -17.52 24.27 6.85
CA GLU A 149 -17.40 25.43 5.95
C GLU A 149 -16.02 25.46 5.27
N ALA A 150 -14.93 25.31 6.03
CA ALA A 150 -13.57 25.26 5.48
C ALA A 150 -13.37 24.05 4.53
N LYS A 151 -13.93 22.89 4.86
CA LYS A 151 -13.92 21.72 3.95
C LYS A 151 -14.64 22.04 2.64
N GLN A 152 -15.82 22.66 2.70
CA GLN A 152 -16.60 23.03 1.52
C GLN A 152 -15.84 24.05 0.66
N GLU A 153 -15.17 25.02 1.28
CA GLU A 153 -14.37 26.01 0.56
C GLU A 153 -13.20 25.38 -0.20
N ILE A 154 -12.53 24.39 0.42
CA ILE A 154 -11.44 23.64 -0.22
C ILE A 154 -11.98 22.75 -1.36
N LEU A 155 -13.10 22.06 -1.13
CA LEU A 155 -13.61 21.00 -2.01
C LEU A 155 -14.50 21.51 -3.15
N SER A 156 -15.26 22.59 -2.95
CA SER A 156 -16.23 23.09 -3.94
C SER A 156 -15.65 23.38 -5.34
N PRO A 157 -14.46 24.02 -5.46
CA PRO A 157 -13.81 24.22 -6.76
C PRO A 157 -13.46 22.89 -7.45
N LEU A 158 -12.96 21.93 -6.68
CA LEU A 158 -12.62 20.59 -7.16
C LEU A 158 -13.88 19.82 -7.59
N TYR A 159 -14.96 19.90 -6.80
CA TYR A 159 -16.24 19.26 -7.13
C TYR A 159 -16.81 19.80 -8.42
N THR A 160 -16.74 21.13 -8.60
CA THR A 160 -17.17 21.78 -9.83
C THR A 160 -16.34 21.30 -11.02
N PHE A 161 -15.02 21.19 -10.87
CA PHE A 161 -14.14 20.66 -11.90
C PHE A 161 -14.47 19.21 -12.28
N ILE A 162 -14.62 18.32 -11.29
CA ILE A 162 -14.95 16.90 -11.49
C ILE A 162 -16.31 16.75 -12.18
N ASN A 163 -17.34 17.47 -11.71
CA ASN A 163 -18.70 17.35 -12.24
C ASN A 163 -18.81 17.85 -13.68
N LYS A 164 -18.05 18.89 -14.04
CA LYS A 164 -18.00 19.44 -15.41
C LYS A 164 -17.16 18.60 -16.37
N ASN A 165 -16.33 17.68 -15.87
CA ASN A 165 -15.50 16.85 -16.73
C ASN A 165 -16.38 15.86 -17.51
N THR A 166 -16.43 15.99 -18.84
CA THR A 166 -17.22 15.13 -19.74
C THR A 166 -16.51 13.82 -20.09
N SER A 167 -15.20 13.70 -19.81
CA SER A 167 -14.44 12.48 -20.06
C SER A 167 -14.63 11.42 -18.96
N LEU A 168 -15.28 11.77 -17.85
CA LEU A 168 -15.50 10.87 -16.72
C LEU A 168 -16.95 10.37 -16.70
N LEU A 169 -17.09 9.07 -16.47
CA LEU A 169 -18.38 8.44 -16.18
C LEU A 169 -18.91 8.91 -14.81
N PRO A 170 -20.24 8.86 -14.58
CA PRO A 170 -20.83 9.23 -13.29
C PRO A 170 -20.20 8.51 -12.09
N GLU A 171 -19.88 7.22 -12.25
CA GLU A 171 -19.25 6.39 -11.22
C GLU A 171 -17.83 6.88 -10.90
N GLU A 172 -17.07 7.24 -11.93
CA GLU A 172 -15.70 7.76 -11.79
C GLU A 172 -15.71 9.13 -11.08
N LYS A 173 -16.69 9.98 -11.39
CA LYS A 173 -16.91 11.25 -10.66
C LYS A 173 -17.16 10.98 -9.19
N ASN A 174 -18.09 10.08 -8.86
CA ASN A 174 -18.41 9.73 -7.48
C ASN A 174 -17.19 9.19 -6.72
N ILE A 175 -16.36 8.36 -7.38
CA ILE A 175 -15.11 7.86 -6.80
C ILE A 175 -14.16 9.01 -6.48
N GLN A 176 -13.97 9.97 -7.39
CA GLN A 176 -13.07 11.10 -7.17
C GLN A 176 -13.58 12.05 -6.08
N LEU A 177 -14.88 12.32 -6.04
CA LEU A 177 -15.50 13.11 -4.97
C LEU A 177 -15.27 12.45 -3.61
N LEU A 178 -15.60 11.16 -3.46
CA LEU A 178 -15.39 10.41 -2.23
C LEU A 178 -13.90 10.34 -1.83
N LEU A 179 -13.00 10.15 -2.80
CA LEU A 179 -11.57 10.11 -2.56
C LEU A 179 -11.07 11.44 -1.99
N SER A 180 -11.52 12.56 -2.54
CA SER A 180 -11.14 13.90 -2.05
C SER A 180 -11.60 14.14 -0.61
N GLU A 181 -12.81 13.69 -0.25
CA GLU A 181 -13.30 13.75 1.13
C GLU A 181 -12.46 12.89 2.06
N LYS A 182 -12.05 11.70 1.61
CA LYS A 182 -11.18 10.81 2.41
C LYS A 182 -9.83 11.45 2.73
N PHE A 183 -9.19 12.14 1.78
CA PHE A 183 -7.96 12.87 2.07
C PHE A 183 -8.17 13.93 3.15
N MET A 184 -9.25 14.72 3.03
CA MET A 184 -9.59 15.75 4.02
C MET A 184 -9.92 15.18 5.40
N ASN A 185 -10.65 14.06 5.44
CA ASN A 185 -11.05 13.41 6.68
C ASN A 185 -9.89 12.71 7.40
N ASN A 186 -8.80 12.40 6.70
CA ASN A 186 -7.59 11.82 7.28
C ASN A 186 -6.54 12.85 7.71
N LEU A 187 -6.79 14.15 7.52
CA LEU A 187 -5.96 15.19 8.15
C LEU A 187 -6.08 15.10 9.68
N ARG A 188 -4.94 15.24 10.36
CA ARG A 188 -4.86 15.15 11.82
C ARG A 188 -5.72 16.23 12.50
N PRO A 189 -6.29 15.93 13.67
CA PRO A 189 -7.09 16.89 14.43
C PRO A 189 -6.41 18.25 14.66
N PHE A 190 -5.09 18.25 14.85
CA PHE A 190 -4.34 19.49 15.08
C PHE A 190 -4.33 20.42 13.84
N THR A 191 -4.32 19.85 12.63
CA THR A 191 -4.46 20.62 11.39
C THR A 191 -5.78 21.40 11.37
N TRP A 192 -6.89 20.73 11.73
CA TRP A 192 -8.21 21.37 11.80
C TRP A 192 -8.30 22.42 12.90
N PHE A 193 -7.60 22.22 14.02
CA PHE A 193 -7.50 23.23 15.06
C PHE A 193 -6.80 24.48 14.56
N ILE A 194 -5.68 24.33 13.83
CA ILE A 194 -4.99 25.47 13.22
C ILE A 194 -5.91 26.19 12.23
N ILE A 195 -6.57 25.44 11.32
CA ILE A 195 -7.47 26.02 10.32
C ILE A 195 -8.57 26.86 10.99
N THR A 196 -9.22 26.31 12.02
CA THR A 196 -10.32 27.03 12.69
C THR A 196 -9.85 28.19 13.56
N LYS A 197 -8.66 28.09 14.18
CA LYS A 197 -8.10 29.14 15.03
C LYS A 197 -7.65 30.36 14.24
N PHE A 198 -7.12 30.16 13.04
CA PHE A 198 -6.49 31.23 12.25
C PHE A 198 -7.31 31.66 11.03
N LYS A 199 -8.59 31.31 10.96
CA LYS A 199 -9.46 31.60 9.82
C LYS A 199 -9.53 33.08 9.43
N ASP A 200 -9.45 33.97 10.42
CA ASP A 200 -9.57 35.43 10.23
C ASP A 200 -8.18 36.10 10.14
N ALA A 201 -7.10 35.32 10.08
CA ALA A 201 -5.73 35.86 10.03
C ALA A 201 -5.32 36.24 8.61
N ASP A 202 -4.55 37.32 8.48
CA ASP A 202 -3.96 37.73 7.21
C ASP A 202 -3.12 36.62 6.59
N GLY A 203 -3.46 36.23 5.35
CA GLY A 203 -2.77 35.16 4.63
C GLY A 203 -3.34 33.76 4.86
N PHE A 204 -4.45 33.62 5.61
CA PHE A 204 -5.15 32.34 5.79
C PHE A 204 -5.57 31.69 4.47
N GLU A 205 -6.00 32.49 3.48
CA GLU A 205 -6.33 32.02 2.12
C GLU A 205 -5.21 31.19 1.47
N ASN A 206 -3.94 31.52 1.77
CA ASN A 206 -2.81 30.75 1.26
C ASN A 206 -2.77 29.34 1.83
N ILE A 207 -3.19 29.14 3.09
CA ILE A 207 -3.30 27.82 3.71
C ILE A 207 -4.34 26.99 2.95
N LEU A 208 -5.55 27.52 2.75
CA LEU A 208 -6.61 26.81 2.02
C LEU A 208 -6.19 26.48 0.59
N ARG A 209 -5.54 27.43 -0.09
CA ARG A 209 -4.98 27.22 -1.43
C ARG A 209 -3.94 26.10 -1.45
N THR A 210 -3.01 26.06 -0.49
CA THR A 210 -2.01 24.99 -0.39
C THR A 210 -2.67 23.63 -0.18
N ILE A 211 -3.67 23.54 0.71
CA ILE A 211 -4.42 22.30 0.93
C ILE A 211 -5.08 21.85 -0.37
N ARG A 212 -5.80 22.74 -1.05
CA ARG A 212 -6.50 22.44 -2.31
C ARG A 212 -5.55 21.99 -3.42
N SER A 213 -4.46 22.72 -3.66
CA SER A 213 -3.51 22.39 -4.74
C SER A 213 -2.84 21.03 -4.50
N SER A 214 -2.46 20.73 -3.26
CA SER A 214 -1.87 19.44 -2.92
C SER A 214 -2.90 18.31 -2.89
N LEU A 215 -4.17 18.59 -2.57
CA LEU A 215 -5.23 17.61 -2.70
C LEU A 215 -5.34 17.09 -4.14
N THR A 216 -5.30 17.99 -5.13
CA THR A 216 -5.32 17.60 -6.55
C THR A 216 -4.13 16.70 -6.90
N GLU A 217 -2.92 17.06 -6.48
CA GLU A 217 -1.71 16.26 -6.72
C GLU A 217 -1.83 14.85 -6.12
N TYR A 218 -2.27 14.74 -4.86
CA TYR A 218 -2.42 13.46 -4.19
C TYR A 218 -3.57 12.61 -4.74
N MET A 219 -4.63 13.24 -5.27
CA MET A 219 -5.68 12.53 -6.00
C MET A 219 -5.18 11.95 -7.32
N ASP A 220 -4.27 12.63 -8.02
CA ASP A 220 -3.62 12.08 -9.20
C ASP A 220 -2.69 10.92 -8.82
N LYS A 221 -1.88 11.06 -7.76
CA LYS A 221 -1.07 9.95 -7.21
C LYS A 221 -1.91 8.73 -6.84
N ALA A 222 -3.11 8.93 -6.30
CA ALA A 222 -4.02 7.86 -5.91
C ALA A 222 -4.45 6.94 -7.07
N LYS A 223 -4.39 7.40 -8.33
CA LYS A 223 -4.70 6.57 -9.51
C LYS A 223 -3.75 5.39 -9.66
N ILE A 224 -2.50 5.53 -9.20
CA ILE A 224 -1.51 4.46 -9.32
C ILE A 224 -1.82 3.25 -8.46
N ALA A 225 -2.69 3.38 -7.45
CA ALA A 225 -3.12 2.26 -6.62
C ALA A 225 -3.76 1.12 -7.45
N GLU A 226 -4.51 1.47 -8.50
CA GLU A 226 -5.08 0.50 -9.43
C GLU A 226 -3.98 -0.22 -10.20
N TYR A 227 -3.05 0.53 -10.78
CA TYR A 227 -1.96 -0.02 -11.59
C TYR A 227 -1.02 -0.90 -10.77
N ILE A 228 -0.70 -0.51 -9.54
CA ILE A 228 0.06 -1.34 -8.60
C ILE A 228 -0.67 -2.65 -8.31
N SER A 229 -1.98 -2.60 -8.08
CA SER A 229 -2.77 -3.81 -7.79
C SER A 229 -2.88 -4.76 -8.99
N LEU A 230 -2.98 -4.22 -10.21
CA LEU A 230 -2.99 -5.00 -11.45
C LEU A 230 -1.64 -5.65 -11.70
N MET A 231 -0.55 -4.88 -11.60
CA MET A 231 0.81 -5.39 -11.74
C MET A 231 1.10 -6.48 -10.70
N LEU A 232 0.72 -6.28 -9.44
CA LEU A 232 0.86 -7.30 -8.40
C LEU A 232 0.13 -8.60 -8.78
N MET A 233 -1.13 -8.50 -9.23
CA MET A 233 -1.88 -9.70 -9.60
C MET A 233 -1.24 -10.45 -10.77
N GLU A 234 -0.70 -9.71 -11.75
CA GLU A 234 0.02 -10.32 -12.86
C GLU A 234 1.26 -11.11 -12.38
N LEU A 235 2.07 -10.51 -11.49
CA LEU A 235 3.22 -11.19 -10.90
C LEU A 235 2.83 -12.45 -10.13
N VAL A 236 1.76 -12.34 -9.34
CA VAL A 236 1.27 -13.43 -8.49
C VAL A 236 0.69 -14.57 -9.33
N VAL A 237 -0.10 -14.26 -10.36
CA VAL A 237 -0.67 -15.27 -11.27
C VAL A 237 0.43 -15.95 -12.07
N ASN A 238 1.45 -15.22 -12.52
CA ASN A 238 2.60 -15.82 -13.19
C ASN A 238 3.36 -16.81 -12.27
N ALA A 239 3.63 -16.41 -11.03
CA ALA A 239 4.25 -17.28 -10.03
C ALA A 239 3.39 -18.51 -9.72
N GLU A 240 2.09 -18.33 -9.57
CA GLU A 240 1.11 -19.41 -9.37
C GLU A 240 1.10 -20.39 -10.55
N ASN A 241 1.01 -19.88 -11.78
CA ASN A 241 0.97 -20.69 -13.00
C ASN A 241 2.24 -21.53 -13.15
N THR A 242 3.39 -20.95 -12.81
CA THR A 242 4.68 -21.65 -12.80
C THR A 242 4.66 -22.83 -11.82
N ASN A 243 4.20 -22.60 -10.59
CA ASN A 243 4.10 -23.64 -9.56
C ASN A 243 3.13 -24.76 -9.98
N LEU A 244 1.96 -24.41 -10.54
CA LEU A 244 0.96 -25.37 -11.02
C LEU A 244 1.50 -26.26 -12.15
N ARG A 245 2.10 -25.66 -13.20
CA ARG A 245 2.67 -26.40 -14.34
C ARG A 245 3.78 -27.35 -13.89
N LYS A 246 4.63 -26.89 -12.96
CA LYS A 246 5.70 -27.71 -12.39
C LYS A 246 5.14 -28.90 -11.62
N GLU A 247 4.13 -28.70 -10.79
CA GLU A 247 3.56 -29.77 -9.99
C GLU A 247 2.81 -30.80 -10.84
N VAL A 248 2.18 -30.40 -11.95
CA VAL A 248 1.65 -31.38 -12.93
C VAL A 248 2.75 -32.29 -13.48
N LYS A 249 3.90 -31.73 -13.88
CA LYS A 249 5.03 -32.54 -14.37
C LYS A 249 5.46 -33.56 -13.32
N ASN A 250 5.49 -33.17 -12.05
CA ASN A 250 5.87 -34.04 -10.94
C ASN A 250 4.84 -35.14 -10.67
N MET A 251 3.56 -34.78 -10.54
CA MET A 251 2.48 -35.71 -10.19
C MET A 251 2.22 -36.74 -11.29
N TYR A 252 2.23 -36.29 -12.54
CA TYR A 252 1.85 -37.11 -13.70
C TYR A 252 3.05 -37.65 -14.48
N LYS A 253 4.29 -37.36 -14.05
CA LYS A 253 5.53 -37.83 -14.67
C LYS A 253 5.57 -37.59 -16.19
N GLY A 254 5.02 -36.46 -16.63
CA GLY A 254 4.94 -36.08 -18.04
C GLY A 254 3.86 -36.77 -18.87
N SER A 255 2.99 -37.60 -18.26
CA SER A 255 1.86 -38.23 -18.97
C SER A 255 0.70 -37.28 -19.27
N VAL A 256 0.68 -36.11 -18.62
CA VAL A 256 -0.31 -35.04 -18.80
C VAL A 256 0.42 -33.77 -19.21
N ASP A 257 -0.10 -33.07 -20.22
CA ASP A 257 0.40 -31.74 -20.60
C ASP A 257 0.25 -30.77 -19.41
N PRO A 258 1.34 -30.15 -18.92
CA PRO A 258 1.33 -29.17 -17.84
C PRO A 258 0.28 -28.06 -18.01
N ASN A 259 -0.02 -27.65 -19.23
CA ASN A 259 -0.99 -26.59 -19.49
C ASN A 259 -2.44 -27.02 -19.21
N THR A 260 -2.70 -28.32 -19.09
CA THR A 260 -4.04 -28.86 -18.80
C THR A 260 -4.56 -28.36 -17.45
N VAL A 261 -3.68 -28.04 -16.48
CA VAL A 261 -4.06 -27.47 -15.17
C VAL A 261 -4.76 -26.12 -15.25
N MET A 262 -4.61 -25.40 -16.36
CA MET A 262 -5.26 -24.10 -16.57
C MET A 262 -6.72 -24.26 -17.00
N PHE A 263 -7.10 -25.43 -17.53
CA PHE A 263 -8.40 -25.63 -18.16
C PHE A 263 -9.21 -26.79 -17.56
N ASP A 264 -8.56 -27.79 -16.92
CA ASP A 264 -9.23 -28.91 -16.25
C ASP A 264 -9.38 -28.65 -14.73
N PRO A 265 -10.62 -28.42 -14.23
CA PRO A 265 -10.85 -28.14 -12.82
C PRO A 265 -10.50 -29.30 -11.87
N ASN A 266 -10.59 -30.55 -12.33
CA ASN A 266 -10.29 -31.72 -11.52
C ASN A 266 -8.79 -31.88 -11.31
N ILE A 267 -8.01 -31.69 -12.39
CA ILE A 267 -6.55 -31.68 -12.30
C ILE A 267 -6.11 -30.49 -11.44
N ARG A 268 -6.64 -29.29 -11.69
CA ARG A 268 -6.33 -28.09 -10.91
C ARG A 268 -6.56 -28.28 -9.41
N LYS A 269 -7.72 -28.81 -9.01
CA LYS A 269 -8.05 -29.06 -7.60
C LYS A 269 -7.07 -30.04 -6.93
N LYS A 270 -6.67 -31.11 -7.64
CA LYS A 270 -5.70 -32.09 -7.13
C LYS A 270 -4.31 -31.48 -6.96
N VAL A 271 -3.86 -30.70 -7.95
CA VAL A 271 -2.57 -30.03 -7.93
C VAL A 271 -2.51 -28.99 -6.79
N ILE A 272 -3.54 -28.17 -6.62
CA ILE A 272 -3.61 -27.18 -5.53
C ILE A 272 -3.54 -27.86 -4.15
N ALA A 273 -4.29 -28.94 -3.95
CA ALA A 273 -4.25 -29.69 -2.69
C ALA A 273 -2.87 -30.28 -2.41
N GLU A 274 -2.15 -30.71 -3.45
CA GLU A 274 -0.79 -31.22 -3.31
C GLU A 274 0.23 -30.10 -3.00
N LEU A 275 0.11 -28.94 -3.65
CA LEU A 275 0.92 -27.75 -3.33
C LEU A 275 0.71 -27.29 -1.88
N GLU A 276 -0.53 -27.28 -1.41
CA GLU A 276 -0.87 -26.96 -0.02
C GLU A 276 -0.24 -27.97 0.95
N ARG A 277 -0.31 -29.27 0.64
CA ARG A 277 0.30 -30.34 1.43
C ARG A 277 1.83 -30.23 1.50
N LYS A 278 2.47 -29.79 0.40
CA LYS A 278 3.92 -29.56 0.33
C LYS A 278 4.38 -28.21 0.89
N HIS A 279 3.44 -27.32 1.21
CA HIS A 279 3.72 -25.92 1.54
C HIS A 279 4.44 -25.16 0.40
N GLU A 280 4.18 -25.55 -0.85
CA GLU A 280 4.68 -24.85 -2.04
C GLU A 280 3.69 -23.74 -2.43
N VAL A 281 3.84 -22.59 -1.79
CA VAL A 281 2.91 -21.46 -1.93
C VAL A 281 3.60 -20.22 -2.50
N VAL A 282 2.82 -19.35 -3.12
CA VAL A 282 3.26 -18.00 -3.47
C VAL A 282 3.05 -17.12 -2.26
N PHE A 283 3.97 -16.20 -2.02
CA PHE A 283 3.89 -15.21 -0.95
C PHE A 283 3.87 -13.81 -1.54
N VAL A 284 3.13 -12.93 -0.87
CA VAL A 284 3.12 -11.50 -1.15
C VAL A 284 3.36 -10.76 0.17
N SER A 285 4.36 -9.89 0.17
CA SER A 285 4.69 -9.06 1.34
C SER A 285 4.67 -7.58 0.95
N TRP A 286 3.94 -6.78 1.72
CA TRP A 286 3.98 -5.32 1.69
C TRP A 286 4.76 -4.83 2.92
N LYS A 287 5.92 -4.23 2.70
CA LYS A 287 6.72 -3.60 3.74
C LYS A 287 6.57 -2.08 3.63
N LEU A 288 6.25 -1.46 4.76
CA LEU A 288 5.96 -0.04 4.87
C LEU A 288 7.15 0.67 5.48
N GLY A 289 7.56 1.76 4.83
CA GLY A 289 8.53 2.69 5.37
C GLY A 289 7.84 3.75 6.22
N GLY A 290 8.22 3.82 7.49
CA GLY A 290 7.60 4.71 8.46
C GLY A 290 7.77 4.16 9.88
N GLY A 291 7.94 5.09 10.82
CA GLY A 291 8.20 4.85 12.24
C GLY A 291 8.85 6.09 12.84
N SER A 292 8.67 6.31 14.14
CA SER A 292 9.26 7.43 14.89
C SER A 292 10.80 7.49 14.78
N THR A 293 11.43 6.37 14.38
CA THR A 293 12.87 6.17 14.29
C THR A 293 13.41 6.08 12.86
N SER A 294 12.57 6.11 11.83
CA SER A 294 12.98 5.84 10.45
C SER A 294 13.17 7.14 9.64
N ILE A 295 14.38 7.69 9.66
CA ILE A 295 14.77 8.86 8.84
C ILE A 295 15.04 8.39 7.41
N GLY A 296 14.42 9.03 6.41
CA GLY A 296 14.69 8.78 4.98
C GLY A 296 13.89 7.65 4.33
N THR A 297 13.03 6.94 5.07
CA THR A 297 12.15 5.90 4.52
C THR A 297 10.66 6.27 4.59
N GLN A 298 10.33 7.51 4.94
CA GLN A 298 8.93 7.95 5.01
C GLN A 298 8.26 7.89 3.64
N GLY A 299 7.12 7.21 3.57
CA GLY A 299 6.38 7.06 2.31
C GLY A 299 6.98 6.03 1.34
N LYS A 300 7.91 5.19 1.81
CA LYS A 300 8.37 4.03 1.04
C LYS A 300 7.33 2.91 1.16
N LEU A 301 6.96 2.29 0.04
CA LEU A 301 6.24 1.03 0.00
C LEU A 301 7.08 0.04 -0.81
N GLN A 302 7.34 -1.12 -0.23
CA GLN A 302 8.00 -2.22 -0.91
C GLN A 302 7.03 -3.39 -1.00
N ILE A 303 6.83 -3.92 -2.20
CA ILE A 303 6.01 -5.11 -2.46
C ILE A 303 6.95 -6.20 -2.98
N VAL A 304 6.94 -7.35 -2.31
CA VAL A 304 7.79 -8.49 -2.68
C VAL A 304 6.89 -9.68 -2.98
N VAL A 305 7.12 -10.32 -4.13
CA VAL A 305 6.47 -11.57 -4.55
C VAL A 305 7.54 -12.64 -4.67
N TYR A 306 7.28 -13.82 -4.11
CA TYR A 306 8.19 -14.96 -4.22
C TYR A 306 7.44 -16.29 -4.16
N ASN A 307 8.00 -17.31 -4.80
CA ASN A 307 7.31 -18.56 -5.15
C ASN A 307 7.65 -19.78 -4.29
N LYS A 308 8.53 -19.62 -3.29
CA LYS A 308 8.94 -20.69 -2.35
C LYS A 308 9.28 -20.14 -0.97
N ASP A 309 9.00 -20.96 0.05
CA ASP A 309 9.55 -20.81 1.40
C ASP A 309 10.98 -21.38 1.42
N ASP A 310 11.94 -20.66 0.83
CA ASP A 310 13.35 -21.03 0.91
C ASP A 310 13.99 -20.33 2.10
N GLN A 311 14.47 -21.10 3.07
CA GLN A 311 15.10 -20.59 4.30
C GLN A 311 16.52 -20.07 4.07
N SER A 312 16.84 -19.64 2.84
CA SER A 312 18.19 -19.32 2.41
C SER A 312 18.56 -17.87 2.75
N GLU A 313 19.80 -17.66 3.20
CA GLU A 313 20.35 -16.32 3.46
C GLU A 313 20.36 -15.46 2.19
N THR A 314 20.39 -16.09 1.01
CA THR A 314 20.32 -15.45 -0.30
C THR A 314 18.98 -14.74 -0.55
N VAL A 315 17.85 -15.30 -0.08
CA VAL A 315 16.53 -14.62 -0.11
C VAL A 315 16.61 -13.33 0.70
N ARG A 316 17.14 -13.42 1.92
CA ARG A 316 17.28 -12.29 2.84
C ARG A 316 18.12 -11.16 2.23
N GLU A 317 19.22 -11.48 1.56
CA GLU A 317 20.08 -10.51 0.88
C GLU A 317 19.37 -9.82 -0.29
N SER A 318 18.58 -10.58 -1.06
CA SER A 318 17.81 -10.05 -2.20
C SER A 318 16.72 -9.06 -1.77
N ILE A 319 16.05 -9.34 -0.65
CA ILE A 319 14.93 -8.55 -0.12
C ILE A 319 15.41 -7.28 0.63
N ASN A 320 16.54 -7.37 1.34
CA ASN A 320 17.01 -6.30 2.23
C ASN A 320 17.93 -5.25 1.58
N ASP A 321 18.12 -5.28 0.25
CA ASP A 321 18.96 -4.31 -0.48
C ASP A 321 20.32 -4.02 0.18
N LYS A 322 20.94 -5.03 0.81
CA LYS A 322 22.32 -4.88 1.27
C LYS A 322 23.20 -4.75 0.03
N LYS A 323 23.83 -3.58 -0.14
CA LYS A 323 24.72 -3.18 -1.26
C LYS A 323 25.92 -4.11 -1.52
N ASN A 324 26.08 -5.22 -0.78
CA ASN A 324 27.30 -6.02 -0.74
C ASN A 324 27.15 -7.47 -1.20
N ALA A 325 25.97 -7.90 -1.68
CA ALA A 325 25.82 -9.24 -2.24
C ALA A 325 25.96 -9.17 -3.76
N ASP A 326 26.90 -9.94 -4.31
CA ASP A 326 27.24 -10.12 -5.73
C ASP A 326 26.12 -10.88 -6.48
N LEU A 327 24.87 -10.45 -6.26
CA LEU A 327 23.69 -10.98 -6.91
C LEU A 327 23.59 -10.27 -8.27
N LYS A 328 23.49 -11.06 -9.35
CA LYS A 328 23.14 -10.57 -10.68
C LYS A 328 21.70 -10.05 -10.68
N LYS A 329 21.45 -8.92 -9.99
CA LYS A 329 20.17 -8.22 -9.97
C LYS A 329 19.87 -7.76 -11.40
N LYS A 330 18.77 -8.23 -11.96
CA LYS A 330 18.28 -7.77 -13.26
C LYS A 330 17.07 -6.87 -13.05
N SER A 331 16.88 -5.93 -13.98
CA SER A 331 15.60 -5.25 -14.09
C SER A 331 14.51 -6.29 -14.34
N LEU A 332 13.31 -6.08 -13.80
CA LEU A 332 12.18 -6.97 -14.07
C LEU A 332 11.86 -7.02 -15.59
N ILE A 333 12.13 -5.93 -16.32
CA ILE A 333 12.05 -5.87 -17.78
C ILE A 333 12.99 -6.89 -18.44
N ASP A 334 14.25 -6.93 -17.98
CA ASP A 334 15.25 -7.84 -18.53
C ASP A 334 14.94 -9.29 -18.16
N PHE A 335 14.39 -9.52 -16.96
CA PHE A 335 13.92 -10.84 -16.53
C PHE A 335 12.84 -11.39 -17.46
N TYR A 336 11.82 -10.60 -17.80
CA TYR A 336 10.78 -11.03 -18.74
C TYR A 336 11.31 -11.29 -20.16
N ARG A 337 12.30 -10.53 -20.63
CA ARG A 337 12.91 -10.73 -21.96
C ARG A 337 13.70 -12.03 -22.09
N GLU A 338 14.13 -12.61 -20.98
CA GLU A 338 14.88 -13.87 -20.95
C GLU A 338 13.99 -15.12 -20.91
N ILE A 339 12.68 -14.93 -20.72
CA ILE A 339 11.70 -16.03 -20.76
C ILE A 339 11.47 -16.40 -22.23
N PRO A 340 11.56 -17.70 -22.62
CA PRO A 340 11.46 -18.14 -24.01
C PRO A 340 10.18 -17.65 -24.71
N GLU A 341 10.29 -17.22 -25.97
CA GLU A 341 9.15 -16.83 -26.81
C GLU A 341 8.17 -18.02 -26.97
N GLY A 342 6.92 -17.84 -26.49
CA GLY A 342 5.87 -18.87 -26.52
C GLY A 342 4.92 -18.85 -25.32
N ASP A 343 5.28 -18.21 -24.22
CA ASP A 343 4.37 -17.94 -23.09
C ASP A 343 3.68 -16.58 -23.29
N GLU A 344 2.44 -16.58 -23.79
CA GLU A 344 1.61 -15.37 -23.99
C GLU A 344 1.53 -14.50 -22.70
N ASP A 345 1.58 -15.14 -21.52
CA ASP A 345 1.60 -14.52 -20.18
C ASP A 345 2.77 -13.53 -19.97
N THR A 346 3.87 -13.66 -20.71
CA THR A 346 5.08 -12.83 -20.54
C THR A 346 4.91 -11.43 -21.12
N SER A 347 4.13 -11.30 -22.19
CA SER A 347 3.92 -10.05 -22.92
C SER A 347 3.08 -9.04 -22.14
N LEU A 348 2.10 -9.54 -21.38
CA LEU A 348 1.15 -8.74 -20.62
C LEU A 348 1.81 -8.14 -19.36
N GLY A 349 2.64 -8.92 -18.65
CA GLY A 349 3.45 -8.42 -17.54
C GLY A 349 4.38 -7.27 -17.91
N MET A 350 4.99 -7.34 -19.09
CA MET A 350 5.83 -6.26 -19.63
C MET A 350 5.06 -4.99 -19.94
N TYR A 351 3.84 -5.13 -20.48
CA TYR A 351 2.95 -4.00 -20.73
C TYR A 351 2.53 -3.31 -19.44
N TYR A 352 2.07 -4.06 -18.43
CA TYR A 352 1.70 -3.50 -17.13
C TYR A 352 2.87 -2.81 -16.43
N LEU A 353 4.07 -3.37 -16.51
CA LEU A 353 5.25 -2.79 -15.91
C LEU A 353 5.64 -1.46 -16.56
N SER A 354 5.62 -1.41 -17.89
CA SER A 354 5.91 -0.19 -18.65
C SER A 354 4.88 0.90 -18.35
N TYR A 355 3.60 0.53 -18.34
CA TYR A 355 2.51 1.44 -18.02
C TYR A 355 2.56 1.96 -16.58
N LEU A 356 2.86 1.09 -15.61
CA LEU A 356 3.04 1.48 -14.21
C LEU A 356 4.21 2.47 -14.06
N SER A 357 5.33 2.22 -14.74
CA SER A 357 6.48 3.13 -14.73
C SER A 357 6.11 4.52 -15.25
N GLU A 358 5.43 4.59 -16.41
CA GLU A 358 4.98 5.86 -16.99
C GLU A 358 3.97 6.57 -16.08
N ALA A 359 3.03 5.82 -15.50
CA ALA A 359 2.03 6.36 -14.58
C ALA A 359 2.69 6.93 -13.32
N CYS A 360 3.68 6.26 -12.75
CA CYS A 360 4.45 6.73 -11.59
C CYS A 360 5.25 8.00 -11.91
N GLU A 361 5.91 8.06 -13.08
CA GLU A 361 6.67 9.24 -13.52
C GLU A 361 5.77 10.48 -13.63
N LYS A 362 4.57 10.34 -14.23
CA LYS A 362 3.60 11.44 -14.38
C LYS A 362 3.16 12.08 -13.07
N VAL A 363 3.21 11.33 -11.96
CA VAL A 363 2.79 11.80 -10.63
C VAL A 363 3.96 11.95 -9.66
N ASN A 364 5.19 12.00 -10.16
CA ASN A 364 6.42 12.14 -9.37
C ASN A 364 6.61 11.07 -8.27
N VAL A 365 6.18 9.84 -8.55
CA VAL A 365 6.43 8.69 -7.66
C VAL A 365 7.64 7.94 -8.20
N ARG A 366 8.69 7.81 -7.39
CA ARG A 366 9.87 7.03 -7.79
C ARG A 366 9.55 5.54 -7.69
N PHE A 367 9.66 4.85 -8.82
CA PHE A 367 9.41 3.42 -8.95
C PHE A 367 10.67 2.68 -9.38
N GLU A 368 10.98 1.59 -8.68
CA GLU A 368 12.05 0.67 -9.01
C GLU A 368 11.52 -0.77 -8.97
N SER A 369 11.95 -1.59 -9.93
CA SER A 369 11.61 -3.01 -9.96
C SER A 369 12.84 -3.86 -10.24
N ASN A 370 12.98 -4.97 -9.52
CA ASN A 370 14.04 -5.94 -9.75
C ASN A 370 13.54 -7.36 -9.54
N ALA A 371 14.20 -8.31 -10.21
CA ALA A 371 13.95 -9.73 -10.08
C ALA A 371 15.26 -10.48 -9.87
N ASN A 372 15.22 -11.50 -9.00
CA ASN A 372 16.31 -12.43 -8.77
C ASN A 372 15.77 -13.85 -8.91
N GLN A 373 16.44 -14.67 -9.72
CA GLN A 373 16.13 -16.09 -9.86
C GLN A 373 17.33 -16.92 -9.40
N PHE A 374 17.08 -17.80 -8.43
CA PHE A 374 18.08 -18.68 -7.84
C PHE A 374 17.94 -20.05 -8.49
N ARG A 375 18.89 -20.39 -9.37
CA ARG A 375 18.86 -21.63 -10.17
C ARG A 375 18.89 -22.89 -9.31
N ASP A 376 19.58 -22.84 -8.18
CA ASP A 376 19.77 -24.01 -7.30
C ASP A 376 18.52 -24.32 -6.46
N SER A 377 17.72 -23.31 -6.11
CA SER A 377 16.50 -23.47 -5.31
C SER A 377 15.21 -23.31 -6.11
N ASP A 378 15.27 -22.96 -7.39
CA ASP A 378 14.12 -22.65 -8.26
C ASP A 378 13.20 -21.57 -7.64
N LEU A 379 13.84 -20.65 -6.92
CA LEU A 379 13.22 -19.53 -6.24
C LEU A 379 13.31 -18.30 -7.14
N THR A 380 12.19 -17.60 -7.30
CA THR A 380 12.11 -16.30 -7.93
C THR A 380 11.65 -15.29 -6.89
N VAL A 381 12.40 -14.19 -6.74
CA VAL A 381 12.06 -13.06 -5.87
C VAL A 381 11.91 -11.82 -6.73
N ILE A 382 10.73 -11.22 -6.72
CA ILE A 382 10.42 -9.99 -7.43
C ILE A 382 10.13 -8.90 -6.41
N ASN A 383 10.75 -7.75 -6.58
CA ASN A 383 10.66 -6.61 -5.68
C ASN A 383 10.22 -5.38 -6.46
N LEU A 384 9.14 -4.75 -5.98
CA LEU A 384 8.63 -3.47 -6.45
C LEU A 384 8.79 -2.45 -5.32
N SER A 385 9.50 -1.36 -5.57
CA SER A 385 9.75 -0.30 -4.59
C SER A 385 9.18 1.02 -5.09
N PHE A 386 8.36 1.65 -4.25
CA PHE A 386 7.72 2.93 -4.51
C PHE A 386 8.12 3.94 -3.43
N ILE A 387 8.43 5.16 -3.83
CA ILE A 387 8.62 6.30 -2.94
C ILE A 387 7.67 7.40 -3.42
N PHE A 388 6.64 7.65 -2.62
CA PHE A 388 5.49 8.50 -2.99
C PHE A 388 5.74 10.01 -2.80
#